data_AF-A0A348WEZ2-F1
#
_entry.id   AF-A0A348WEZ2-F1
#
_cell.length_a   1.000
_cell.length_b   1.000
_cell.length_c   1.000
_cell.angle_alpha   90.00
_cell.angle_beta   90.00
_cell.angle_gamma   90.00
#
_symmetry.space_group_name_H-M   'P 1'
#
loop_
_entity.id
_entity.type
_entity.pdbx_description
1 polymer ?
#
loop_
_entity_poly.entity_id
_entity_poly.type
_entity_poly.pdbx_seq_one_letter_code
_entity_poly.pdbx_strand_id
1 'polypeptide(L)' 'RRESEFDFSVRSHAGAEGLMQVMPGTARDVARDTGVAYDPEKVRNDWRYNAQLGASYLAQMAERFDG' A
#
# COMPACT_ATOMS: atom_id res chain seq x y z
N ARG A 1 23.73 -6.17 -14.53
CA ARG A 1 22.62 -6.26 -13.53
C ARG A 1 22.74 -5.00 -12.69
N ARG A 2 21.92 -3.99 -12.99
CA ARG A 2 21.91 -2.68 -12.32
C ARG A 2 20.70 -2.71 -11.42
N GLU A 3 20.98 -2.76 -10.13
CA GLU A 3 20.02 -2.78 -9.05
C GLU A 3 19.12 -1.56 -9.22
N SER A 4 17.81 -1.80 -9.42
CA SER A 4 16.83 -0.77 -9.12
C SER A 4 16.92 -0.59 -7.61
N GLU A 5 17.69 0.41 -7.20
CA GLU A 5 17.73 0.89 -5.84
C GLU A 5 16.28 1.01 -5.35
N PHE A 6 16.02 0.41 -4.19
CA PHE A 6 14.75 0.44 -3.48
C PHE A 6 14.38 1.90 -3.15
N ASP A 7 13.99 2.66 -4.16
CA ASP A 7 13.71 4.07 -4.02
C ASP A 7 12.31 4.19 -3.43
N PHE A 8 12.29 4.23 -2.10
CA PHE A 8 11.11 4.27 -1.24
C PHE A 8 10.20 5.49 -1.52
N SER A 9 10.65 6.42 -2.36
CA SER A 9 9.97 7.69 -2.68
C SER A 9 9.24 7.70 -4.04
N VAL A 10 9.23 6.58 -4.77
CA VAL A 10 8.70 6.52 -6.13
C VAL A 10 7.17 6.70 -6.16
N ARG A 11 6.74 7.90 -6.55
CA ARG A 11 5.41 8.17 -7.10
C ARG A 11 5.40 7.74 -8.55
N SER A 12 4.51 6.82 -8.94
CA SER A 12 4.29 6.51 -10.36
C SER A 12 3.49 7.63 -11.04
N HIS A 13 3.58 7.69 -12.37
CA HIS A 13 2.86 8.68 -13.20
C HIS A 13 1.33 8.61 -13.06
N ALA A 14 0.80 7.50 -12.53
CA ALA A 14 -0.62 7.25 -12.27
C ALA A 14 -1.06 7.60 -10.83
N GLY A 15 -0.14 8.03 -9.96
CA GLY A 15 -0.46 8.44 -8.57
C GLY A 15 -0.46 7.29 -7.56
N ALA A 16 0.13 6.13 -7.87
CA ALA A 16 0.35 5.09 -6.88
C ALA A 16 1.57 5.43 -5.99
N GLU A 17 1.41 5.24 -4.69
CA GLU A 17 2.32 5.75 -3.66
C GLU A 17 2.93 4.60 -2.84
N GLY A 18 4.23 4.69 -2.59
CA GLY A 18 4.98 3.78 -1.72
C GLY A 18 5.43 2.46 -2.37
N LEU A 19 6.11 1.65 -1.56
CA LEU A 19 6.84 0.44 -1.97
C LEU A 19 5.97 -0.58 -2.74
N MET A 20 4.68 -0.69 -2.39
CA MET A 20 3.74 -1.64 -3.01
C MET A 20 2.80 -0.97 -4.02
N GLN A 21 3.03 0.30 -4.38
CA GLN A 21 2.18 1.05 -5.31
C GLN A 21 0.69 1.01 -4.90
N VAL A 22 0.41 1.19 -3.61
CA VAL A 22 -0.97 1.22 -3.11
C VAL A 22 -1.57 2.58 -3.42
N MET A 23 -2.75 2.60 -4.05
CA MET A 23 -3.47 3.84 -4.29
C MET A 23 -3.97 4.43 -2.96
N PRO A 24 -3.92 5.76 -2.75
CA PRO A 24 -4.37 6.39 -1.51
C PRO A 24 -5.82 6.03 -1.12
N GLY A 25 -6.71 5.85 -2.10
CA GLY A 25 -8.09 5.39 -1.88
C GLY A 25 -8.13 3.99 -1.29
N THR A 26 -7.40 3.04 -1.88
CA THR A 26 -7.28 1.66 -1.38
C THR A 26 -6.66 1.63 0.02
N ALA A 27 -5.61 2.42 0.26
CA ALA A 27 -4.98 2.51 1.57
C ALA A 27 -5.95 3.00 2.65
N ARG A 28 -6.82 3.96 2.33
CA ARG A 28 -7.84 4.48 3.25
C ARG A 28 -8.89 3.42 3.59
N ASP A 29 -9.41 2.71 2.59
CA ASP A 29 -10.43 1.70 2.81
C ASP A 29 -9.87 0.53 3.62
N VAL A 30 -8.68 0.06 3.29
CA VAL A 30 -8.00 -1.01 4.04
C VAL A 30 -7.68 -0.58 5.47
N ALA A 31 -7.23 0.66 5.69
CA ALA A 31 -6.96 1.17 7.04
C ALA A 31 -8.25 1.18 7.90
N ARG A 32 -9.38 1.62 7.32
CA ARG A 32 -10.69 1.55 7.98
C ARG A 32 -11.06 0.12 8.32
N ASP A 33 -10.92 -0.80 7.37
CA ASP A 33 -11.37 -2.18 7.52
C ASP A 33 -10.47 -2.99 8.47
N THR A 34 -9.19 -2.62 8.59
CA THR A 34 -8.22 -3.22 9.54
C THR A 34 -8.18 -2.53 10.90
N GLY A 35 -8.93 -1.43 11.10
CA GLY A 35 -8.95 -0.67 12.34
C GLY A 35 -7.68 0.14 12.63
N VAL A 36 -6.83 0.34 11.61
CA VAL A 36 -5.60 1.13 11.73
C VAL A 36 -5.90 2.58 11.35
N ALA A 37 -5.33 3.54 12.09
CA ALA A 37 -5.47 4.95 11.73
C ALA A 37 -4.86 5.22 10.34
N TYR A 38 -5.66 5.76 9.42
CA TYR A 38 -5.19 6.16 8.10
C TYR A 38 -4.27 7.37 8.20
N ASP A 39 -3.04 7.23 7.70
CA ASP A 39 -2.05 8.31 7.68
C ASP A 39 -1.41 8.40 6.29
N PRO A 40 -1.78 9.40 5.46
CA PRO A 40 -1.29 9.53 4.10
C PRO A 40 0.21 9.81 4.02
N GLU A 41 0.83 10.42 5.05
CA GLU A 41 2.29 10.59 5.08
C GLU A 41 2.99 9.26 5.32
N LYS A 42 2.44 8.40 6.20
CA LYS A 42 2.97 7.04 6.41
C LYS A 42 2.78 6.14 5.20
N VAL A 43 1.69 6.28 4.44
CA VAL A 43 1.53 5.55 3.16
C VAL A 43 2.70 5.83 2.22
N ARG A 44 3.21 7.06 2.20
CA ARG A 44 4.32 7.47 1.33
C ARG A 44 5.71 7.17 1.90
N ASN A 45 5.89 7.46 3.18
CA ASN A 45 7.23 7.53 3.79
C ASN A 45 7.56 6.34 4.71
N ASP A 46 6.57 5.52 5.06
CA ASP A 46 6.74 4.33 5.88
C ASP A 46 6.42 3.07 5.07
N TRP A 47 7.47 2.41 4.59
CA TRP A 47 7.34 1.19 3.80
C TRP A 47 6.66 0.05 4.57
N ARG A 48 6.78 -0.01 5.90
CA ARG A 48 6.14 -1.06 6.72
C ARG A 48 4.64 -0.85 6.77
N TYR A 49 4.24 0.41 6.96
CA TYR A 49 2.83 0.80 6.94
C TYR A 49 2.23 0.54 5.55
N ASN A 50 2.92 0.91 4.47
CA ASN A 50 2.49 0.63 3.10
C ASN A 50 2.36 -0.87 2.81
N ALA A 51 3.33 -1.68 3.25
CA ALA A 51 3.31 -3.14 3.09
C ALA A 51 2.18 -3.80 3.90
N GLN A 52 1.92 -3.34 5.13
CA GLN A 52 0.83 -3.85 5.95
C GLN A 52 -0.54 -3.63 5.28
N LEU A 53 -0.77 -2.42 4.75
CA LEU A 53 -2.00 -2.12 4.02
C LEU A 53 -2.09 -2.94 2.73
N GLY A 54 -1.01 -3.04 1.95
CA GLY A 54 -1.01 -3.84 0.73
C GLY A 54 -1.25 -5.34 0.99
N ALA A 55 -0.67 -5.91 2.04
CA ALA A 55 -0.89 -7.31 2.43
C ALA A 55 -2.35 -7.55 2.86
N SER A 56 -2.91 -6.63 3.65
CA SER A 56 -4.31 -6.72 4.09
C SER A 56 -5.27 -6.61 2.91
N TYR A 57 -4.98 -5.75 1.93
CA TYR A 57 -5.75 -5.65 0.69
C TYR A 57 -5.74 -6.96 -0.10
N LEU A 58 -4.56 -7.58 -0.26
CA LEU A 58 -4.43 -8.85 -0.96
C LEU A 58 -5.19 -9.98 -0.25
N ALA A 59 -5.17 -10.02 1.08
CA ALA A 59 -5.93 -10.99 1.86
C ALA A 59 -7.44 -10.83 1.64
N GLN A 60 -7.96 -9.60 1.66
CA GLN A 60 -9.37 -9.32 1.37
C GLN A 60 -9.77 -9.73 -0.05
N MET A 61 -8.91 -9.50 -1.04
CA MET A 61 -9.17 -9.95 -2.40
C MET A 61 -9.17 -11.48 -2.48
N ALA A 62 -8.20 -12.15 -1.85
CA ALA A 62 -8.18 -13.61 -1.81
C ALA A 62 -9.47 -14.18 -1.20
N GLU A 63 -9.91 -13.67 -0.05
CA GLU A 63 -11.19 -14.07 0.57
C GLU A 63 -12.40 -13.83 -0.35
N ARG A 64 -12.40 -12.74 -1.13
CA ARG A 64 -13.49 -12.42 -2.05
C ARG A 64 -13.53 -13.33 -3.29
N PHE A 65 -12.39 -13.85 -3.74
CA PHE A 65 -12.30 -14.69 -4.93
C PHE A 65 -12.33 -16.20 -4.63
N ASP A 66 -12.02 -16.61 -3.41
CA ASP A 66 -12.18 -18.00 -2.91
C ASP A 66 -13.57 -18.27 -2.29
N GLY A 67 -14.47 -17.28 -2.30
CA GLY A 67 -15.84 -17.34 -1.76
C GLY A 67 -16.94 -17.49 -2.82
#